data_AF-A0A6B2T0H2-F1
#
_entry.id   AF-A0A6B2T0H2-F1
#
_cell.length_a   1.000
_cell.length_b   1.000
_cell.length_c   1.000
_cell.angle_alpha   90.00
_cell.angle_beta   90.00
_cell.angle_gamma   90.00
#
_symmetry.space_group_name_H-M   'P 1'
#
loop_
_entity.id
_entity.type
_entity.pdbx_description
1 polymer ?
#
loop_
_entity_poly.entity_id
_entity_poly.type
_entity_poly.pdbx_seq_one_letter_code
_entity_poly.pdbx_strand_id
1 'polypeptide(L)'
;VTSFNEVADLARLCGERYPGLRALTVDALPFHEAGASAAQELGASLATGVEYLRALHDAGLSVDKAFAQLEFRFAATADQFLTIAKLRAARRLWARVAEVSGAPAAGAQRQHAVTSPVMMTRRDPWVNMLRTTVACLGAGVGGANAVTVLPFDHELGLPDAFARRIARNTSTILLEESHLARVIDPAGGSWYVERLTDELAHAAWDFFKEIERADGQAAALRSGFVGDRIAATWAERKKKLARRREPITGVSEFPLLTERPVEREPAP
;
A
#
# COMPACT_ATOMS: atom_id res chain seq x y z
N VAL A 1 -11.18 -1.66 22.37
CA VAL A 1 -10.23 -0.61 21.94
C VAL A 1 -8.98 -0.84 22.75
N THR A 2 -7.95 -1.45 22.15
CA THR A 2 -6.63 -1.55 22.76
C THR A 2 -6.22 -0.14 23.19
N SER A 3 -5.90 0.05 24.46
CA SER A 3 -5.45 1.36 24.93
C SER A 3 -4.13 1.68 24.23
N PHE A 4 -3.92 2.92 23.77
CA PHE A 4 -2.63 3.31 23.20
C PHE A 4 -1.45 3.06 24.17
N ASN A 5 -1.72 2.96 25.47
CA ASN A 5 -0.74 2.54 26.47
C ASN A 5 -0.22 1.11 26.25
N GLU A 6 -1.10 0.15 25.94
CA GLU A 6 -0.70 -1.24 25.65
C GLU A 6 0.16 -1.32 24.38
N VAL A 7 -0.17 -0.49 23.39
CA VAL A 7 0.59 -0.36 22.14
C VAL A 7 1.97 0.27 22.40
N ALA A 8 2.05 1.27 23.26
CA ALA A 8 3.30 1.89 23.67
C ALA A 8 4.20 0.95 24.48
N ASP A 9 3.61 0.10 25.33
CA ASP A 9 4.35 -0.93 26.07
C ASP A 9 4.93 -1.98 25.11
N LEU A 10 4.15 -2.42 24.12
CA LEU A 10 4.64 -3.30 23.06
C LEU A 10 5.77 -2.64 22.26
N ALA A 11 5.62 -1.37 21.88
CA ALA A 11 6.64 -0.58 21.20
C ALA A 11 7.95 -0.47 22.00
N ARG A 12 7.85 -0.27 23.32
CA ARG A 12 9.01 -0.24 24.22
C ARG A 12 9.68 -1.61 24.30
N LEU A 13 8.89 -2.67 24.48
CA LEU A 13 9.39 -4.06 24.51
C LEU A 13 10.12 -4.42 23.20
N CYS A 14 9.56 -4.05 22.05
CA CYS A 14 10.18 -4.26 20.75
C CYS A 14 11.52 -3.51 20.66
N GLY A 15 11.54 -2.22 21.01
CA GLY A 15 12.76 -1.42 20.96
C GLY A 15 13.89 -1.92 21.87
N GLU A 16 13.55 -2.45 23.06
CA GLU A 16 14.53 -2.88 24.06
C GLU A 16 15.02 -4.32 23.87
N ARG A 17 14.14 -5.24 23.49
CA ARG A 17 14.45 -6.68 23.40
C ARG A 17 14.55 -7.22 21.98
N TYR A 18 13.91 -6.57 21.01
CA TYR A 18 13.77 -7.09 19.65
C TYR A 18 13.99 -5.97 18.60
N PRO A 19 15.20 -5.40 18.48
CA PRO A 19 15.44 -4.20 17.67
C PRO A 19 15.13 -4.33 16.17
N GLY A 20 15.01 -5.56 15.66
CA GLY A 20 14.57 -5.85 14.29
C GLY A 20 13.04 -5.92 14.10
N LEU A 21 12.28 -5.91 15.20
CA LEU A 21 10.82 -5.94 15.20
C LEU A 21 10.26 -4.51 15.18
N ARG A 22 9.07 -4.37 14.59
CA ARG A 22 8.28 -3.14 14.57
C ARG A 22 6.94 -3.44 15.23
N ALA A 23 6.52 -2.61 16.17
CA ALA A 23 5.30 -2.86 16.92
C ALA A 23 4.02 -2.53 16.15
N LEU A 24 4.09 -1.60 15.18
CA LEU A 24 2.91 -1.17 14.44
C LEU A 24 3.14 -1.17 12.92
N THR A 25 2.11 -1.62 12.20
CA THR A 25 1.98 -1.40 10.76
C THR A 25 0.90 -0.35 10.51
N VAL A 26 1.26 0.74 9.85
CA VAL A 26 0.35 1.69 9.25
C VAL A 26 -0.19 1.07 7.96
N ASP A 27 -1.36 0.43 8.06
CA ASP A 27 -1.95 -0.29 6.93
C ASP A 27 -2.85 0.62 6.09
N ALA A 28 -2.42 0.91 4.86
CA ALA A 28 -3.18 1.71 3.91
C ALA A 28 -4.08 0.89 2.97
N LEU A 29 -4.00 -0.45 3.02
CA LEU A 29 -4.82 -1.33 2.18
C LEU A 29 -6.33 -1.10 2.35
N PRO A 30 -6.88 -0.89 3.57
CA PRO A 30 -8.31 -0.62 3.72
C PRO A 30 -8.79 0.60 2.94
N PHE A 31 -7.97 1.65 2.81
CA PHE A 31 -8.33 2.82 1.99
C PHE A 31 -8.32 2.49 0.50
N HIS A 32 -7.28 1.80 0.04
CA HIS A 32 -7.18 1.32 -1.35
C HIS A 32 -8.36 0.42 -1.72
N GLU A 33 -8.72 -0.51 -0.84
CA GLU A 33 -9.84 -1.44 -1.02
C GLU A 33 -11.20 -0.76 -1.05
N ALA A 34 -11.36 0.31 -0.26
CA ALA A 34 -12.54 1.16 -0.31
C ALA A 34 -12.64 2.01 -1.60
N GLY A 35 -11.59 2.02 -2.44
CA GLY A 35 -11.56 2.71 -3.73
C GLY A 35 -10.82 4.04 -3.72
N ALA A 36 -9.91 4.26 -2.77
CA ALA A 36 -9.08 5.45 -2.71
C ALA A 36 -8.19 5.60 -3.94
N SER A 37 -7.89 6.84 -4.31
CA SER A 37 -6.77 7.11 -5.22
C SER A 37 -5.43 6.87 -4.54
N ALA A 38 -4.35 6.72 -5.32
CA ALA A 38 -2.99 6.59 -4.77
C ALA A 38 -2.62 7.77 -3.85
N ALA A 39 -3.04 9.00 -4.18
CA ALA A 39 -2.81 10.17 -3.33
C ALA A 39 -3.62 10.11 -2.02
N GLN A 40 -4.86 9.62 -2.06
CA GLN A 40 -5.68 9.46 -0.86
C GLN A 40 -5.12 8.37 0.07
N GLU A 41 -4.68 7.25 -0.49
CA GLU A 41 -3.99 6.18 0.24
C GLU A 41 -2.74 6.71 0.95
N LEU A 42 -1.89 7.46 0.23
CA LEU A 42 -0.71 8.10 0.80
C LEU A 42 -1.06 9.10 1.91
N GLY A 43 -2.00 10.02 1.66
CA GLY A 43 -2.39 11.05 2.64
C GLY A 43 -3.00 10.46 3.91
N ALA A 44 -3.87 9.46 3.79
CA ALA A 44 -4.46 8.76 4.93
C ALA A 44 -3.42 7.92 5.71
N SER A 45 -2.48 7.28 5.00
CA SER A 45 -1.35 6.59 5.65
C SER A 45 -0.46 7.56 6.43
N LEU A 46 -0.22 8.74 5.89
CA LEU A 46 0.60 9.76 6.53
C LEU A 46 -0.08 10.29 7.81
N ALA A 47 -1.38 10.59 7.73
CA ALA A 47 -2.19 11.00 8.87
C ALA A 47 -2.21 9.92 9.96
N THR A 48 -2.38 8.65 9.58
CA THR A 48 -2.34 7.51 10.51
C THR A 48 -0.97 7.39 11.19
N GLY A 49 0.12 7.52 10.42
CA GLY A 49 1.48 7.48 10.95
C GLY A 49 1.76 8.62 11.95
N VAL A 50 1.33 9.84 11.63
CA VAL A 50 1.46 11.00 12.54
C VAL A 50 0.66 10.81 13.82
N GLU A 51 -0.56 10.29 13.73
CA GLU A 51 -1.39 9.97 14.89
C GLU A 51 -0.68 8.95 15.81
N TYR A 52 -0.09 7.90 15.23
CA TYR A 52 0.67 6.91 15.99
C TYR A 52 1.94 7.50 16.61
N LEU A 53 2.65 8.38 15.90
CA LEU A 53 3.81 9.07 16.46
C LEU A 53 3.43 9.91 17.68
N ARG A 54 2.33 10.68 17.60
CA ARG A 54 1.80 11.46 18.73
C ARG A 54 1.49 10.55 19.92
N ALA A 55 0.72 9.49 19.69
CA ALA A 55 0.31 8.57 20.75
C ALA A 55 1.50 7.87 21.43
N LEU A 56 2.50 7.43 20.66
CA LEU A 56 3.72 6.81 21.22
C LEU A 56 4.56 7.82 21.99
N HIS A 57 4.66 9.06 21.50
CA HIS A 57 5.39 10.13 22.17
C HIS A 57 4.73 10.53 23.49
N ASP A 58 3.40 10.71 23.49
CA ASP A 58 2.61 11.01 24.69
C ASP A 58 2.72 9.89 25.74
N ALA A 59 2.93 8.65 25.30
CA ALA A 59 3.22 7.49 26.15
C ALA A 59 4.70 7.38 26.60
N GLY A 60 5.52 8.40 26.31
CA GLY A 60 6.89 8.56 26.84
C GLY A 60 8.01 8.01 25.96
N LEU A 61 7.74 7.62 24.71
CA LEU A 61 8.83 7.29 23.77
C LEU A 61 9.46 8.56 23.21
N SER A 62 10.78 8.55 23.01
CA SER A 62 11.43 9.60 22.20
C SER A 62 10.95 9.52 20.76
N VAL A 63 10.99 10.65 20.05
CA VAL A 63 10.55 10.74 18.64
C VAL A 63 11.28 9.69 17.78
N ASP A 64 12.61 9.58 17.89
CA ASP A 64 13.39 8.59 17.13
C ASP A 64 12.94 7.15 17.41
N LYS A 65 12.66 6.83 18.67
CA LYS A 65 12.16 5.51 19.06
C LYS A 65 10.78 5.26 18.48
N ALA A 66 9.89 6.24 18.48
CA ALA A 66 8.55 6.11 17.90
C ALA A 66 8.60 5.86 16.38
N PHE A 67 9.42 6.61 15.64
CA PHE A 67 9.67 6.35 14.20
C PHE A 67 10.18 4.93 13.95
N ALA A 68 11.09 4.47 14.79
CA ALA A 68 11.65 3.12 14.70
C ALA A 68 10.65 1.99 15.02
N GLN A 69 9.39 2.28 15.38
CA GLN A 69 8.35 1.26 15.62
C GLN A 69 7.37 1.10 14.48
N LEU A 70 7.46 1.93 13.44
CA LEU A 70 6.47 1.97 12.36
C LEU A 70 6.98 1.27 11.09
N GLU A 71 6.12 0.43 10.53
CA GLU A 71 6.17 -0.05 9.15
C GLU A 71 4.92 0.45 8.41
N PHE A 72 4.99 0.61 7.09
CA PHE A 72 3.86 1.05 6.27
C PHE A 72 3.50 -0.02 5.26
N ARG A 73 2.21 -0.31 5.12
CA ARG A 73 1.70 -1.26 4.13
C ARG A 73 0.92 -0.53 3.03
N PHE A 74 1.26 -0.80 1.78
CA PHE A 74 0.68 -0.14 0.59
C PHE A 74 0.25 -1.16 -0.46
N ALA A 75 -0.77 -0.80 -1.25
CA ALA A 75 -1.18 -1.62 -2.39
C ALA A 75 -0.20 -1.51 -3.57
N ALA A 76 0.08 -2.60 -4.26
CA ALA A 76 0.75 -2.61 -5.55
C ALA A 76 -0.24 -2.98 -6.65
N THR A 77 -0.31 -2.22 -7.73
CA THR A 77 -1.35 -2.39 -8.75
C THR A 77 -0.75 -2.75 -10.11
N ALA A 78 -1.60 -3.11 -11.07
CA ALA A 78 -1.17 -3.33 -12.45
C ALA A 78 -0.68 -2.05 -13.15
N ASP A 79 -0.92 -0.85 -12.59
CA ASP A 79 -0.25 0.38 -13.01
C ASP A 79 1.14 0.44 -12.36
N GLN A 80 2.14 -0.04 -13.08
CA GLN A 80 3.51 -0.14 -12.59
C GLN A 80 4.12 1.22 -12.24
N PHE A 81 3.91 2.25 -13.07
CA PHE A 81 4.55 3.55 -12.88
C PHE A 81 3.91 4.30 -11.73
N LEU A 82 2.59 4.22 -11.59
CA LEU A 82 1.88 4.76 -10.43
C LEU A 82 2.33 4.06 -9.14
N THR A 83 2.51 2.74 -9.17
CA THR A 83 3.02 1.98 -8.01
C THR A 83 4.43 2.42 -7.62
N ILE A 84 5.35 2.52 -8.59
CA ILE A 84 6.72 2.99 -8.38
C ILE A 84 6.72 4.40 -7.78
N ALA A 85 6.02 5.33 -8.41
CA ALA A 85 5.95 6.72 -7.98
C ALA A 85 5.32 6.87 -6.60
N LYS A 86 4.28 6.07 -6.29
CA LYS A 86 3.61 6.07 -4.98
C LYS A 86 4.58 5.69 -3.86
N LEU A 87 5.35 4.61 -4.01
CA LEU A 87 6.29 4.15 -2.98
C LEU A 87 7.44 5.15 -2.78
N ARG A 88 7.92 5.78 -3.86
CA ARG A 88 8.90 6.87 -3.80
C ARG A 88 8.35 8.10 -3.07
N ALA A 89 7.13 8.52 -3.42
CA ALA A 89 6.46 9.66 -2.80
C ALA A 89 6.24 9.44 -1.29
N ALA A 90 5.80 8.25 -0.89
CA ALA A 90 5.59 7.89 0.51
C ALA A 90 6.85 8.12 1.37
N ARG A 91 8.04 7.70 0.89
CA ARG A 91 9.31 7.94 1.58
C ARG A 91 9.63 9.42 1.72
N ARG A 92 9.43 10.21 0.66
CA ARG A 92 9.65 11.66 0.69
C ARG A 92 8.73 12.37 1.67
N LEU A 93 7.45 12.00 1.70
CA LEU A 93 6.46 12.55 2.63
C LEU A 93 6.82 12.21 4.08
N TRP A 94 7.19 10.96 4.34
CA TRP A 94 7.57 10.52 5.68
C TRP A 94 8.87 11.16 6.19
N ALA A 95 9.85 11.32 5.31
CA ALA A 95 11.09 12.05 5.62
C ALA A 95 10.79 13.51 6.02
N ARG A 96 9.83 14.16 5.35
CA ARG A 96 9.40 15.51 5.72
C ARG A 96 8.73 15.56 7.09
N VAL A 97 7.91 14.57 7.44
CA VAL A 97 7.33 14.45 8.79
C VAL A 97 8.44 14.29 9.84
N ALA A 98 9.45 13.46 9.58
CA ALA A 98 10.58 13.26 10.48
C ALA A 98 11.41 14.54 10.70
N GLU A 99 11.68 15.28 9.62
CA GLU A 99 12.36 16.57 9.68
C GLU A 99 11.60 17.57 10.56
N VAL A 100 10.29 17.74 10.34
CA VAL A 100 9.46 18.68 11.11
C VAL A 100 9.28 18.22 12.56
N SER A 101 9.36 16.91 12.82
CA SER A 101 9.32 16.34 14.18
C SER A 101 10.65 16.44 14.93
N GLY A 102 11.70 17.01 14.32
CA GLY A 102 13.02 17.15 14.95
C GLY A 102 13.89 15.90 14.91
N ALA A 103 13.52 14.88 14.12
CA ALA A 103 14.22 13.60 13.99
C ALA A 103 14.58 13.28 12.52
N PRO A 104 15.33 14.14 11.80
CA PRO A 104 15.55 13.99 10.35
C PRO A 104 16.22 12.67 9.96
N ALA A 105 17.02 12.06 10.85
CA ALA A 105 17.67 10.77 10.60
C ALA A 105 16.71 9.57 10.75
N ALA A 106 15.54 9.75 11.38
CA ALA A 106 14.57 8.68 11.63
C ALA A 106 13.55 8.49 10.50
N GLY A 107 13.57 9.34 9.46
CA GLY A 107 12.58 9.37 8.38
C GLY A 107 12.67 8.26 7.34
N ALA A 108 13.52 7.24 7.54
CA ALA A 108 13.63 6.11 6.63
C ALA A 108 12.40 5.18 6.75
N GLN A 109 11.41 5.39 5.88
CA GLN A 109 10.17 4.61 5.89
C GLN A 109 10.42 3.14 5.49
N ARG A 110 9.92 2.20 6.30
CA ARG A 110 9.88 0.77 5.95
C ARG A 110 8.55 0.44 5.30
N GLN A 111 8.59 -0.20 4.14
CA GLN A 111 7.43 -0.41 3.28
C GLN A 111 7.21 -1.89 2.97
N HIS A 112 6.01 -2.37 3.27
CA HIS A 112 5.47 -3.65 2.84
C HIS A 112 4.45 -3.42 1.72
N ALA A 113 4.78 -3.82 0.50
CA ALA A 113 3.82 -3.77 -0.60
C ALA A 113 3.01 -5.06 -0.68
N VAL A 114 1.70 -4.96 -0.92
CA VAL A 114 0.83 -6.11 -1.17
C VAL A 114 0.13 -5.91 -2.50
N THR A 115 0.18 -6.89 -3.39
CA THR A 115 -0.54 -6.77 -4.67
C THR A 115 -2.03 -6.60 -4.43
N SER A 116 -2.66 -5.67 -5.13
CA SER A 116 -4.03 -5.21 -4.88
C SER A 116 -5.06 -6.34 -5.03
N PRO A 117 -5.92 -6.62 -4.04
CA PRO A 117 -7.06 -7.52 -4.23
C PRO A 117 -8.11 -6.91 -5.18
N VAL A 118 -8.32 -5.58 -5.15
CA VAL A 118 -9.30 -4.88 -6.01
C VAL A 118 -9.05 -5.01 -7.52
N MET A 119 -7.83 -5.38 -7.94
CA MET A 119 -7.53 -5.54 -9.37
C MET A 119 -7.83 -6.97 -9.86
N MET A 120 -8.13 -7.89 -8.94
CA MET A 120 -8.35 -9.29 -9.23
C MET A 120 -9.73 -9.52 -9.83
N THR A 121 -9.83 -10.52 -10.71
CA THR A 121 -11.08 -10.90 -11.34
C THR A 121 -11.46 -12.32 -10.97
N ARG A 122 -12.77 -12.54 -10.71
CA ARG A 122 -13.33 -13.88 -10.49
C ARG A 122 -13.52 -14.65 -11.80
N ARG A 123 -13.73 -13.93 -12.91
CA ARG A 123 -13.69 -14.47 -14.27
C ARG A 123 -12.26 -14.38 -14.80
N ASP A 124 -11.84 -15.38 -15.57
CA ASP A 124 -10.48 -15.51 -16.05
C ASP A 124 -9.42 -15.24 -14.98
N PRO A 125 -9.43 -16.02 -13.88
CA PRO A 125 -8.56 -15.75 -12.75
C PRO A 125 -7.09 -15.98 -13.10
N TRP A 126 -6.77 -16.69 -14.19
CA TRP A 126 -5.39 -16.87 -14.65
C TRP A 126 -4.75 -15.53 -15.04
N VAL A 127 -5.52 -14.58 -15.56
CA VAL A 127 -5.05 -13.21 -15.85
C VAL A 127 -4.57 -12.50 -14.58
N ASN A 128 -5.05 -12.90 -13.40
CA ASN A 128 -4.55 -12.35 -12.14
C ASN A 128 -3.05 -12.64 -11.94
N MET A 129 -2.50 -13.74 -12.47
CA MET A 129 -1.05 -13.99 -12.45
C MET A 129 -0.26 -12.90 -13.19
N LEU A 130 -0.82 -12.39 -14.29
CA LEU A 130 -0.20 -11.30 -15.06
C LEU A 130 -0.26 -9.99 -14.27
N ARG A 131 -1.43 -9.69 -13.68
CA ARG A 131 -1.63 -8.49 -12.84
C ARG A 131 -0.67 -8.46 -11.66
N THR A 132 -0.54 -9.58 -10.95
CA THR A 132 0.33 -9.68 -9.77
C THR A 132 1.81 -9.66 -10.14
N THR A 133 2.19 -10.17 -11.31
CA THR A 133 3.56 -10.05 -11.83
C THR A 133 3.95 -8.59 -12.05
N VAL A 134 3.12 -7.82 -12.75
CA VAL A 134 3.37 -6.39 -12.99
C VAL A 134 3.35 -5.59 -11.69
N ALA A 135 2.40 -5.88 -10.79
CA ALA A 135 2.35 -5.24 -9.49
C ALA A 135 3.59 -5.54 -8.64
N CYS A 136 4.07 -6.79 -8.63
CA CYS A 136 5.28 -7.19 -7.93
C CYS A 136 6.53 -6.50 -8.50
N LEU A 137 6.62 -6.39 -9.83
CA LEU A 137 7.67 -5.63 -10.50
C LEU A 137 7.66 -4.15 -10.05
N GLY A 138 6.50 -3.50 -10.12
CA GLY A 138 6.34 -2.11 -9.69
C GLY A 138 6.68 -1.89 -8.21
N ALA A 139 6.31 -2.82 -7.34
CA ALA A 139 6.67 -2.79 -5.92
C ALA A 139 8.18 -2.93 -5.69
N GLY A 140 8.82 -3.86 -6.41
CA GLY A 140 10.26 -4.09 -6.34
C GLY A 140 11.06 -2.88 -6.84
N VAL A 141 10.74 -2.36 -8.03
CA VAL A 141 11.37 -1.14 -8.58
C VAL A 141 11.11 0.07 -7.69
N GLY A 142 9.90 0.17 -7.13
CA GLY A 142 9.53 1.20 -6.17
C GLY A 142 10.27 1.10 -4.84
N GLY A 143 11.07 0.06 -4.61
CA GLY A 143 11.93 -0.08 -3.44
C GLY A 143 11.22 -0.51 -2.17
N ALA A 144 10.14 -1.31 -2.28
CA ALA A 144 9.51 -1.91 -1.10
C ALA A 144 10.49 -2.84 -0.35
N ASN A 145 10.45 -2.85 0.98
CA ASN A 145 11.28 -3.72 1.81
C ASN A 145 10.75 -5.16 1.83
N ALA A 146 9.45 -5.33 1.73
CA ALA A 146 8.79 -6.62 1.60
C ALA A 146 7.69 -6.53 0.54
N VAL A 147 7.47 -7.62 -0.20
CA VAL A 147 6.40 -7.71 -1.20
C VAL A 147 5.60 -9.00 -0.96
N THR A 148 4.30 -8.87 -0.74
CA THR A 148 3.36 -9.99 -0.75
C THR A 148 2.63 -10.02 -2.08
N VAL A 149 2.89 -11.08 -2.83
CA VAL A 149 2.13 -11.42 -4.04
C VAL A 149 0.92 -12.23 -3.60
N LEU A 150 -0.28 -11.72 -3.87
CA LEU A 150 -1.51 -12.47 -3.62
C LEU A 150 -1.64 -13.59 -4.66
N PRO A 151 -2.10 -14.78 -4.25
CA PRO A 151 -2.43 -15.85 -5.18
C PRO A 151 -3.49 -15.42 -6.20
N PHE A 152 -3.40 -15.96 -7.42
CA PHE A 152 -4.31 -15.59 -8.52
C PHE A 152 -5.78 -15.91 -8.24
N ASP A 153 -6.03 -16.82 -7.31
CA ASP A 153 -7.35 -17.32 -6.88
C ASP A 153 -7.83 -16.66 -5.57
N HIS A 154 -7.19 -15.56 -5.12
CA HIS A 154 -7.53 -14.88 -3.87
C HIS A 154 -9.02 -14.48 -3.76
N GLU A 155 -9.64 -14.03 -4.86
CA GLU A 155 -11.07 -13.65 -4.91
C GLU A 155 -12.03 -14.84 -5.07
N LEU A 156 -11.52 -16.07 -5.07
CA LEU A 156 -12.30 -17.28 -5.29
C LEU A 156 -12.47 -18.13 -4.02
N GLY A 157 -11.58 -17.99 -3.04
CA GLY A 157 -11.59 -18.77 -1.81
C GLY A 157 -10.17 -18.98 -1.27
N LEU A 158 -9.98 -20.02 -0.46
CA LEU A 158 -8.69 -20.41 0.09
C LEU A 158 -7.74 -20.84 -1.04
N PRO A 159 -6.58 -20.17 -1.21
CA PRO A 159 -5.60 -20.55 -2.23
C PRO A 159 -5.08 -21.96 -2.00
N ASP A 160 -4.88 -22.74 -3.05
CA ASP A 160 -4.27 -24.07 -2.95
C ASP A 160 -2.72 -24.00 -2.96
N ALA A 161 -2.06 -25.17 -2.89
CA ALA A 161 -0.60 -25.24 -2.92
C ALA A 161 0.01 -24.73 -4.24
N PHE A 162 -0.68 -24.92 -5.36
CA PHE A 162 -0.23 -24.46 -6.66
C PHE A 162 -0.29 -22.93 -6.73
N ALA A 163 -1.40 -22.31 -6.32
CA ALA A 163 -1.58 -20.87 -6.35
C ALA A 163 -0.57 -20.15 -5.44
N ARG A 164 -0.34 -20.67 -4.22
CA ARG A 164 0.71 -20.16 -3.32
C ARG A 164 2.11 -20.31 -3.90
N ARG A 165 2.40 -21.43 -4.58
CA ARG A 165 3.69 -21.66 -5.25
C ARG A 165 3.91 -20.63 -6.37
N ILE A 166 2.91 -20.37 -7.20
CA ILE A 166 3.01 -19.38 -8.28
C ILE A 166 3.24 -17.99 -7.69
N ALA A 167 2.46 -17.57 -6.70
CA ALA A 167 2.61 -16.27 -6.06
C ALA A 167 4.03 -16.03 -5.50
N ARG A 168 4.59 -17.01 -4.79
CA ARG A 168 5.98 -16.96 -4.31
C ARG A 168 6.99 -16.94 -5.47
N ASN A 169 6.80 -17.79 -6.47
CA ASN A 169 7.74 -17.90 -7.59
C ASN A 169 7.78 -16.60 -8.44
N THR A 170 6.69 -15.83 -8.49
CA THR A 170 6.69 -14.51 -9.13
C THR A 170 7.79 -13.60 -8.58
N SER A 171 7.94 -13.50 -7.26
CA SER A 171 9.03 -12.70 -6.67
C SER A 171 10.39 -13.35 -6.87
N THR A 172 10.48 -14.69 -6.85
CA THR A 172 11.75 -15.42 -7.09
C THR A 172 12.27 -15.17 -8.50
N ILE A 173 11.44 -15.25 -9.54
CA ILE A 173 11.85 -14.98 -10.92
C ILE A 173 12.34 -13.54 -11.06
N LEU A 174 11.65 -12.57 -10.46
CA LEU A 174 12.05 -11.16 -10.52
C LEU A 174 13.42 -10.90 -9.87
N LEU A 175 13.74 -11.62 -8.80
CA LEU A 175 15.03 -11.49 -8.12
C LEU A 175 16.15 -12.25 -8.85
N GLU A 176 15.92 -13.54 -9.11
CA GLU A 176 16.97 -14.47 -9.53
C GLU A 176 17.20 -14.45 -11.05
N GLU A 177 16.15 -14.28 -11.85
CA GLU A 177 16.22 -14.40 -13.31
C GLU A 177 16.17 -13.04 -14.02
N SER A 178 15.30 -12.13 -13.57
CA SER A 178 15.23 -10.78 -14.14
C SER A 178 16.20 -9.79 -13.49
N HIS A 179 16.87 -10.21 -12.41
CA HIS A 179 17.89 -9.44 -11.70
C HIS A 179 17.42 -8.05 -11.25
N LEU A 180 16.13 -7.92 -10.89
CA LEU A 180 15.48 -6.63 -10.60
C LEU A 180 16.17 -5.86 -9.47
N ALA A 181 16.74 -6.59 -8.50
CA ALA A 181 17.37 -6.03 -7.31
C ALA A 181 18.86 -5.64 -7.49
N ARG A 182 19.41 -5.70 -8.71
CA ARG A 182 20.84 -5.37 -8.95
C ARG A 182 21.15 -3.88 -8.90
N VAL A 183 20.17 -3.02 -9.18
CA VAL A 183 20.36 -1.57 -9.26
C VAL A 183 19.44 -0.88 -8.25
N ILE A 184 19.99 0.08 -7.51
CA ILE A 184 19.23 0.91 -6.58
C ILE A 184 18.44 1.94 -7.40
N ASP A 185 17.12 2.03 -7.14
CA ASP A 185 16.18 2.94 -7.80
C ASP A 185 16.40 3.05 -9.32
N PRO A 186 16.19 1.96 -10.11
CA PRO A 186 16.45 1.98 -11.55
C PRO A 186 15.53 2.94 -12.32
N ALA A 187 14.46 3.42 -11.69
CA ALA A 187 13.58 4.45 -12.23
C ALA A 187 14.06 5.89 -11.96
N GLY A 188 15.10 6.06 -11.14
CA GLY A 188 15.67 7.36 -10.79
C GLY A 188 16.15 8.11 -12.03
N GLY A 189 15.77 9.39 -12.12
CA GLY A 189 16.10 10.24 -13.28
C GLY A 189 15.17 10.06 -14.48
N SER A 190 14.22 9.12 -14.45
CA SER A 190 13.14 9.07 -15.44
C SER A 190 12.23 10.28 -15.27
N TRP A 191 12.22 11.20 -16.25
CA TRP A 191 11.40 12.41 -16.19
C TRP A 191 9.94 12.14 -15.84
N TYR A 192 9.35 11.09 -16.42
CA TYR A 192 7.96 10.72 -16.15
C TYR A 192 7.75 10.26 -14.70
N VAL A 193 8.62 9.39 -14.19
CA VAL A 193 8.51 8.86 -12.82
C VAL A 193 8.77 9.96 -11.80
N GLU A 194 9.75 10.85 -12.04
CA GLU A 194 10.03 11.98 -11.15
C GLU A 194 8.83 12.94 -11.08
N ARG A 195 8.27 13.34 -12.23
CA ARG A 195 7.09 14.20 -12.27
C ARG A 195 5.89 13.56 -11.57
N LEU A 196 5.61 12.29 -11.85
CA LEU A 196 4.49 11.58 -11.24
C LEU A 196 4.69 11.41 -9.72
N THR A 197 5.92 11.17 -9.27
CA THR A 197 6.27 11.10 -7.85
C THR A 197 5.98 12.44 -7.16
N ASP A 198 6.37 13.55 -7.78
CA ASP A 198 6.16 14.90 -7.25
C ASP A 198 4.67 15.26 -7.19
N GLU A 199 3.91 14.97 -8.24
CA GLU A 199 2.46 15.21 -8.29
C GLU A 199 1.71 14.42 -7.21
N LEU A 200 2.06 13.13 -7.03
CA LEU A 200 1.50 12.30 -5.97
C LEU A 200 1.84 12.82 -4.58
N ALA A 201 3.08 13.25 -4.37
CA ALA A 201 3.51 13.80 -3.08
C ALA A 201 2.70 15.05 -2.73
N HIS A 202 2.53 15.99 -3.66
CA HIS A 202 1.74 17.20 -3.44
C HIS A 202 0.26 16.87 -3.15
N ALA A 203 -0.37 16.05 -3.99
CA ALA A 203 -1.78 15.68 -3.82
C ALA A 203 -2.02 14.91 -2.50
N ALA A 204 -1.10 14.02 -2.13
CA ALA A 204 -1.17 13.29 -0.86
C ALA A 204 -1.00 14.21 0.34
N TRP A 205 -0.07 15.18 0.26
CA TRP A 205 0.13 16.16 1.32
C TRP A 205 -1.09 17.08 1.50
N ASP A 206 -1.76 17.44 0.40
CA ASP A 206 -3.01 18.19 0.47
C ASP A 206 -4.13 17.40 1.15
N PHE A 207 -4.31 16.13 0.80
CA PHE A 207 -5.28 15.27 1.47
C PHE A 207 -4.93 15.04 2.96
N PHE A 208 -3.65 14.85 3.27
CA PHE A 208 -3.17 14.80 4.66
C PHE A 208 -3.54 16.07 5.45
N LYS A 209 -3.28 17.26 4.90
CA LYS A 209 -3.67 18.53 5.55
C LYS A 209 -5.17 18.64 5.75
N GLU A 210 -5.99 18.14 4.83
CA GLU A 210 -7.45 18.13 5.01
C GLU A 210 -7.87 17.23 6.18
N ILE A 211 -7.25 16.06 6.32
CA ILE A 211 -7.46 15.17 7.47
C ILE A 211 -7.02 15.84 8.78
N GLU A 212 -5.85 16.47 8.80
CA GLU A 212 -5.34 17.17 10.00
C GLU A 212 -6.23 18.36 10.40
N ARG A 213 -6.83 19.06 9.43
CA ARG A 213 -7.83 20.12 9.69
C ARG A 213 -9.16 19.58 10.23
N ALA A 214 -9.45 18.30 10.03
CA ALA A 214 -10.58 17.59 10.62
C ALA A 214 -10.23 16.96 11.98
N ASP A 215 -9.32 17.60 12.73
CA ASP A 215 -8.81 17.18 14.04
C ASP A 215 -8.07 15.83 14.03
N GLY A 216 -7.38 15.54 12.92
CA GLY A 216 -6.53 14.36 12.77
C GLY A 216 -7.29 13.10 12.33
N GLN A 217 -6.52 12.02 12.13
CA GLN A 217 -7.02 10.80 11.48
C GLN A 217 -8.22 10.17 12.21
N ALA A 218 -8.16 10.07 13.54
CA ALA A 218 -9.19 9.39 14.31
C ALA A 218 -10.54 10.14 14.27
N ALA A 219 -10.52 11.47 14.32
CA ALA A 219 -11.71 12.31 14.22
C ALA A 219 -12.26 12.34 12.78
N ALA A 220 -11.38 12.42 11.78
CA ALA A 220 -11.75 12.36 10.36
C ALA A 220 -12.40 11.02 9.97
N LEU A 221 -11.98 9.91 10.57
CA LEU A 221 -12.63 8.61 10.38
C LEU A 221 -14.00 8.55 11.07
N ARG A 222 -14.10 8.98 12.34
CA ARG A 222 -15.36 8.95 13.10
C ARG A 222 -16.44 9.86 12.53
N SER A 223 -16.05 10.99 11.96
CA SER A 223 -16.98 11.92 11.30
C SER A 223 -17.48 11.43 9.93
N GLY A 224 -16.87 10.39 9.36
CA GLY A 224 -17.17 9.91 8.01
C GLY A 224 -16.42 10.63 6.89
N PHE A 225 -15.69 11.70 7.20
CA PHE A 225 -14.99 12.54 6.20
C PHE A 225 -14.12 11.73 5.24
N VAL A 226 -13.26 10.84 5.76
CA VAL A 226 -12.37 10.02 4.92
C VAL A 226 -13.17 9.09 4.02
N GLY A 227 -14.22 8.47 4.57
CA GLY A 227 -15.10 7.56 3.83
C GLY A 227 -15.82 8.26 2.68
N ASP A 228 -16.40 9.43 2.93
CA ASP A 228 -17.11 10.22 1.92
C ASP A 228 -16.19 10.63 0.77
N ARG A 229 -14.96 11.05 1.10
CA ARG A 229 -13.96 11.47 0.09
C ARG A 229 -13.49 10.30 -0.77
N ILE A 230 -13.31 9.13 -0.19
CA ILE A 230 -12.97 7.92 -0.92
C ILE A 230 -14.16 7.46 -1.78
N ALA A 231 -15.39 7.49 -1.23
CA ALA A 231 -16.60 7.10 -1.94
C ALA A 231 -16.85 7.97 -3.19
N ALA A 232 -16.55 9.27 -3.11
CA ALA A 232 -16.60 10.18 -4.25
C ALA A 232 -15.62 9.78 -5.36
N THR A 233 -14.36 9.50 -5.01
CA THR A 233 -13.35 8.98 -5.96
C THR A 233 -13.81 7.68 -6.60
N TRP A 234 -14.33 6.76 -5.80
CA TRP A 234 -14.83 5.47 -6.27
C TRP A 234 -16.03 5.63 -7.21
N ALA A 235 -16.94 6.56 -6.92
CA ALA A 235 -18.08 6.84 -7.78
C ALA A 235 -17.65 7.28 -9.19
N GLU A 236 -16.62 8.13 -9.29
CA GLU A 236 -16.06 8.54 -10.58
C GLU A 236 -15.38 7.38 -11.32
N ARG A 237 -14.63 6.53 -10.61
CA ARG A 237 -14.02 5.33 -11.21
C ARG A 237 -15.07 4.36 -11.71
N LYS A 238 -16.14 4.11 -10.96
CA LYS A 238 -17.28 3.27 -11.39
C LYS A 238 -17.89 3.75 -12.71
N LYS A 239 -18.02 5.06 -12.92
CA LYS A 239 -18.51 5.62 -14.19
C LYS A 239 -17.57 5.29 -15.36
N LYS A 240 -16.25 5.32 -15.13
CA LYS A 240 -15.23 4.96 -16.14
C LYS A 240 -15.28 3.48 -16.48
N LEU A 241 -15.38 2.61 -15.47
CA LEU A 241 -15.51 1.16 -15.62
C LEU A 241 -16.79 0.79 -16.41
N ALA A 242 -17.94 1.35 -16.03
CA ALA A 242 -19.21 1.08 -16.72
C ALA A 242 -19.20 1.49 -18.19
N ARG A 243 -18.41 2.51 -18.55
CA ARG A 243 -18.24 3.01 -19.93
C ARG A 243 -17.02 2.41 -20.63
N ARG A 244 -16.33 1.44 -20.01
CA ARG A 244 -15.11 0.78 -20.52
C ARG A 244 -13.98 1.77 -20.87
N ARG A 245 -13.98 2.95 -20.25
CA ARG A 245 -12.86 3.90 -20.33
C ARG A 245 -11.65 3.42 -19.51
N GLU A 246 -11.91 2.55 -18.54
CA GLU A 246 -10.92 1.76 -17.83
C GLU A 246 -11.27 0.28 -18.12
N PRO A 247 -10.61 -0.36 -19.10
CA PRO A 247 -10.94 -1.72 -19.51
C PRO A 247 -10.41 -2.75 -18.51
N ILE A 248 -11.15 -3.85 -18.34
CA ILE A 248 -10.75 -5.02 -17.56
C ILE A 248 -10.62 -6.21 -18.51
N THR A 249 -9.38 -6.58 -18.85
CA THR A 249 -9.06 -7.75 -19.68
C THR A 249 -9.62 -9.03 -19.06
N GLY A 250 -10.28 -9.85 -19.88
CA GLY A 250 -10.94 -11.09 -19.45
C GLY A 250 -12.34 -10.88 -18.86
N VAL A 251 -12.78 -9.62 -18.68
CA VAL A 251 -14.10 -9.29 -18.11
C VAL A 251 -14.90 -8.36 -19.04
N SER A 252 -14.47 -7.11 -19.18
CA SER A 252 -15.16 -6.14 -20.04
C SER A 252 -14.63 -6.14 -21.46
N GLU A 253 -13.37 -6.54 -21.64
CA GLU A 253 -12.69 -6.63 -22.93
C GLU A 253 -12.14 -8.04 -23.10
N PHE A 254 -12.38 -8.61 -24.30
CA PHE A 254 -11.94 -9.95 -24.70
C PHE A 254 -12.31 -11.09 -23.71
N PRO A 255 -13.56 -11.22 -23.25
CA PRO A 255 -13.93 -12.30 -22.33
C PRO A 255 -13.99 -13.66 -23.02
N LEU A 256 -13.47 -14.70 -22.37
CA LEU A 256 -13.63 -16.09 -22.80
C LEU A 256 -14.90 -16.69 -22.17
N LEU A 257 -16.01 -16.68 -22.90
CA LEU A 257 -17.32 -17.12 -22.37
C LEU A 257 -17.38 -18.61 -22.02
N THR A 258 -16.52 -19.43 -22.62
CA THR A 258 -16.47 -20.89 -22.42
C THR A 258 -15.49 -21.29 -21.32
N GLU A 259 -14.91 -20.34 -20.60
CA GLU A 259 -13.93 -20.63 -19.56
C GLU A 259 -14.59 -21.40 -18.41
N ARG A 260 -13.92 -22.49 -17.98
CA ARG A 260 -14.36 -23.25 -16.81
C ARG A 260 -14.02 -22.48 -15.54
N PRO A 261 -14.98 -22.26 -14.64
CA PRO A 261 -14.71 -21.64 -13.35
C PRO A 261 -13.65 -22.41 -12.56
N VAL A 262 -12.74 -21.68 -11.92
CA VAL A 262 -11.84 -22.27 -10.92
C VAL A 262 -12.59 -22.34 -9.60
N GLU A 263 -12.75 -23.54 -9.06
CA GLU A 263 -13.42 -23.78 -7.79
C GLU A 263 -12.41 -23.82 -6.64
N ARG A 264 -12.80 -23.24 -5.50
CA ARG A 264 -12.02 -23.18 -4.26
C ARG A 264 -12.92 -23.38 -3.06
N GLU A 265 -12.30 -23.85 -1.98
CA GLU A 265 -12.92 -23.86 -0.67
C GLU A 265 -13.18 -22.40 -0.24
N PRO A 266 -14.39 -22.04 0.21
CA PRO A 266 -14.66 -20.69 0.71
C PRO A 266 -13.76 -20.35 1.90
N ALA A 267 -13.31 -19.09 1.97
CA ALA A 267 -12.68 -18.59 3.19
C ALA A 267 -13.72 -18.52 4.33
N PRO A 268 -13.32 -18.82 5.60
CA PRO A 268 -14.21 -18.79 6.76
C PRO A 268 -14.74 -17.39 7.10
#